data_AF-A0A7V9QZP3-F1
#
_entry.id   AF-A0A7V9QZP3-F1
#
_cell.length_a   1.000
_cell.length_b   1.000
_cell.length_c   1.000
_cell.angle_alpha   90.00
_cell.angle_beta   90.00
_cell.angle_gamma   90.00
#
_symmetry.space_group_name_H-M   'P 1'
#
loop_
_entity.id
_entity.type
_entity.pdbx_description
1 polymer ?
#
loop_
_entity_poly.entity_id
_entity_poly.type
_entity_poly.pdbx_seq_one_letter_code
_entity_poly.pdbx_strand_id
1 'polypeptide(L)'
;MLDVNFFDELRIGLATADDIRQWSHGEVKKPETINYRTLKPERDGLFCEKIFGPTRDWECYCGKYKRVRFKGIICERCGVEVTRSKVRRERMGHIELAAPVTHIWYFKGVPSRLGYLLDLAPKDLEKVIYFAAYMITAVDEDTRHQDLPSLEGKIDVERKQLEQRRDSDVATRMAKFEEDLGALEAEGAKADAKRKVKEGAERELKQIRDRSQRELDRIEEVWDTFRTLKVQDLMGDEILYREMRLRFGQYFEGAMGAEAIQKRLQSFDLVAEAASLRETISTGKGQRKTRALKRLKVVSAFLTTTNSPEGMVLDCVPVIPPDLRPMVQLDGGRFATSDLNDLYRRVINRNNRLKRLLDLGAPEIIVNNEKRMLQEAVDSLFDNGRRGRPVTGPGNRPLKSLSDMLKGKQGRFRQNLLGKRVDYSGRSVIVVGPQLKLHQCGLPKQMALELFKPFVMKRLVDLNHAQNIKSAKRMVERSRPVVWDVLEEVITEHPVLLNRAPTLHRLGIQAFEPQLIEGKAIQIHPLVCSAFNADFDGDQMAVHLPLSAEAQAEARILMLSTNNILKPADGRPVTMPTQDMIIGIYFLTLDRDGHAGEGRS
;
A
#
# COMPACT_ATOMS: atom_id res chain seq x y z
N MET A 1 3.00 -29.32 -7.24
CA MET A 1 2.85 -27.94 -7.74
C MET A 1 1.38 -27.82 -8.09
N LEU A 2 0.59 -27.07 -7.32
CA LEU A 2 -0.83 -26.89 -7.60
C LEU A 2 -0.97 -26.26 -8.99
N ASP A 3 -1.83 -26.82 -9.84
CA ASP A 3 -2.12 -26.24 -11.15
C ASP A 3 -2.90 -24.94 -10.91
N VAL A 4 -2.21 -23.81 -11.04
CA VAL A 4 -2.69 -22.46 -10.67
C VAL A 4 -3.89 -22.03 -11.53
N ASN A 5 -4.25 -22.79 -12.55
CA ASN A 5 -5.36 -22.49 -13.46
C ASN A 5 -6.70 -23.12 -13.05
N PHE A 6 -6.72 -24.00 -12.03
CA PHE A 6 -7.94 -24.61 -11.50
C PHE A 6 -8.11 -24.24 -10.02
N PHE A 7 -8.78 -23.11 -9.77
CA PHE A 7 -9.23 -22.72 -8.43
C PHE A 7 -10.64 -22.15 -8.52
N ASP A 8 -11.52 -22.55 -7.60
CA ASP A 8 -12.90 -22.08 -7.57
C ASP A 8 -13.03 -20.72 -6.87
N GLU A 9 -12.24 -20.50 -5.82
CA GLU A 9 -12.32 -19.31 -4.97
C GLU A 9 -10.95 -18.76 -4.60
N LEU A 10 -10.87 -17.43 -4.41
CA LEU A 10 -9.71 -16.73 -3.88
C LEU A 10 -10.10 -16.00 -2.60
N ARG A 11 -9.56 -16.45 -1.46
CA ARG A 11 -9.84 -15.87 -0.15
C ARG A 11 -8.75 -14.87 0.27
N ILE A 12 -9.17 -13.76 0.86
CA ILE A 12 -8.29 -12.77 1.51
C ILE A 12 -8.68 -12.62 2.98
N GLY A 13 -7.68 -12.51 3.86
CA GLY A 13 -7.86 -12.39 5.31
C GLY A 13 -6.75 -11.55 5.95
N LEU A 14 -6.83 -11.38 7.26
CA LEU A 14 -5.76 -10.76 8.05
C LEU A 14 -4.60 -11.76 8.20
N ALA A 15 -3.38 -11.25 8.11
CA ALA A 15 -2.19 -12.03 8.42
C ALA A 15 -1.82 -11.80 9.88
N THR A 16 -1.75 -12.87 10.66
CA THR A 16 -1.21 -12.82 12.02
C THR A 16 0.32 -12.74 11.98
N ALA A 17 0.94 -12.41 13.12
CA ALA A 17 2.39 -12.43 13.23
C ALA A 17 2.98 -13.82 12.93
N ASP A 18 2.28 -14.89 13.33
CA ASP A 18 2.71 -16.27 13.10
C ASP A 18 2.63 -16.65 11.62
N ASP A 19 1.59 -16.22 10.91
CA ASP A 19 1.49 -16.41 9.46
C ASP A 19 2.66 -15.74 8.72
N ILE A 20 3.00 -14.51 9.13
CA ILE A 20 4.13 -13.77 8.53
C ILE A 20 5.46 -14.48 8.80
N ARG A 21 5.67 -14.99 10.02
CA ARG A 21 6.85 -15.80 10.36
C ARG A 21 6.90 -17.09 9.54
N GLN A 22 5.76 -17.75 9.33
CA GLN A 22 5.67 -18.97 8.53
C GLN A 22 6.06 -18.74 7.06
N TRP A 23 5.67 -17.60 6.48
CA TRP A 23 6.05 -17.28 5.09
C TRP A 23 7.51 -16.86 4.95
N SER A 24 8.10 -16.39 6.05
CA SER A 24 9.42 -15.81 6.04
C SER A 24 10.52 -16.86 5.98
N HIS A 25 11.53 -16.57 5.16
CA HIS A 25 12.74 -17.39 5.08
C HIS A 25 13.88 -16.85 5.95
N GLY A 26 13.63 -15.77 6.70
CA GLY A 26 14.58 -15.20 7.67
C GLY A 26 14.30 -13.75 8.04
N GLU A 27 14.86 -13.33 9.18
CA GLU A 27 14.76 -11.96 9.69
C GLU A 27 15.79 -11.05 9.00
N VAL A 28 15.33 -9.89 8.51
CA VAL A 28 16.20 -8.83 7.99
C VAL A 28 16.61 -7.91 9.14
N LYS A 29 17.83 -8.12 9.64
CA LYS A 29 18.37 -7.38 10.79
C LYS A 29 19.08 -6.10 10.39
N LYS A 30 19.64 -6.06 9.19
CA LYS A 30 20.59 -5.01 8.77
C LYS A 30 19.98 -4.06 7.73
N PRO A 31 20.17 -2.73 7.88
CA PRO A 31 19.66 -1.74 6.92
C PRO A 31 20.44 -1.72 5.60
N GLU A 32 21.61 -2.36 5.55
CA GLU A 32 22.48 -2.40 4.38
C GLU A 32 21.85 -3.19 3.22
N THR A 33 22.20 -2.78 1.99
CA THR A 33 21.69 -3.40 0.75
C THR A 33 22.75 -4.29 0.11
N ILE A 34 23.71 -3.67 -0.59
CA ILE A 34 24.82 -4.32 -1.28
C ILE A 34 26.13 -3.60 -0.94
N ASN A 35 27.22 -4.33 -1.01
CA ASN A 35 28.54 -3.75 -0.88
C ASN A 35 28.91 -2.99 -2.16
N TYR A 36 29.25 -1.70 -2.05
CA TYR A 36 29.56 -0.86 -3.21
C TYR A 36 30.83 -1.30 -3.98
N ARG A 37 31.76 -2.02 -3.34
CA ARG A 37 33.00 -2.50 -3.99
C ARG A 37 32.80 -3.84 -4.68
N THR A 38 32.21 -4.80 -3.97
CA THR A 38 32.08 -6.18 -4.48
C THR A 38 30.78 -6.41 -5.26
N LEU A 39 29.84 -5.46 -5.19
CA LEU A 39 28.47 -5.56 -5.73
C LEU A 39 27.67 -6.75 -5.17
N LYS A 40 28.19 -7.40 -4.12
CA LYS A 40 27.52 -8.53 -3.48
C LYS A 40 26.55 -8.05 -2.41
N PRO A 41 25.40 -8.72 -2.23
CA PRO A 41 24.50 -8.43 -1.12
C PRO A 41 25.16 -8.56 0.25
N GLU A 42 24.84 -7.66 1.16
CA GLU A 42 25.31 -7.77 2.54
C GLU A 42 24.53 -8.87 3.29
N ARG A 43 25.22 -9.54 4.23
CA ARG A 43 24.60 -10.58 5.07
C ARG A 43 23.58 -9.95 6.02
N ASP A 44 22.44 -10.64 6.21
CA ASP A 44 21.28 -10.21 7.01
C ASP A 44 20.65 -8.86 6.59
N GLY A 45 21.07 -8.32 5.43
CA GLY A 45 20.54 -7.09 4.85
C GLY A 45 19.35 -7.30 3.92
N LEU A 46 18.89 -6.20 3.30
CA LEU A 46 17.68 -6.18 2.47
C LEU A 46 17.75 -7.04 1.20
N PHE A 47 18.95 -7.45 0.77
CA PHE A 47 19.15 -8.29 -0.41
C PHE A 47 19.81 -9.64 -0.07
N CYS A 48 19.89 -9.98 1.22
CA CYS A 48 20.64 -11.13 1.72
C CYS A 48 20.29 -12.44 0.99
N GLU A 49 21.30 -13.10 0.42
CA GLU A 49 21.10 -14.36 -0.30
C GLU A 49 20.69 -15.53 0.59
N LYS A 50 21.03 -15.48 1.89
CA LYS A 50 20.65 -16.51 2.85
C LYS A 50 19.12 -16.56 3.03
N ILE A 51 18.47 -15.39 3.02
CA ILE A 51 17.03 -15.25 3.25
C ILE A 51 16.29 -15.41 1.91
N PHE A 52 16.63 -14.59 0.92
CA PHE A 52 15.86 -14.49 -0.31
C PHE A 52 16.28 -15.49 -1.40
N GLY A 53 17.42 -16.16 -1.25
CA GLY A 53 17.99 -17.08 -2.24
C GLY A 53 19.12 -16.47 -3.08
N PRO A 54 19.75 -17.26 -3.95
CA PRO A 54 21.00 -16.89 -4.62
C PRO A 54 20.79 -15.86 -5.73
N THR A 55 21.74 -14.92 -5.89
CA THR A 55 21.66 -13.90 -6.97
C THR A 55 21.87 -14.51 -8.35
N ARG A 56 22.71 -15.55 -8.44
CA ARG A 56 23.01 -16.28 -9.68
C ARG A 56 22.52 -17.72 -9.58
N ASP A 57 22.09 -18.27 -10.71
CA ASP A 57 21.59 -19.64 -10.75
C ASP A 57 22.64 -20.64 -10.27
N TRP A 58 22.28 -21.45 -9.27
CA TRP A 58 23.10 -22.53 -8.75
C TRP A 58 24.45 -22.08 -8.15
N GLU A 59 24.54 -20.84 -7.66
CA GLU A 59 25.74 -20.33 -6.99
C GLU A 59 25.41 -19.83 -5.58
N CYS A 60 26.16 -20.29 -4.58
CA CYS A 60 26.07 -19.75 -3.22
C CYS A 60 26.95 -18.49 -3.05
N TYR A 61 26.62 -17.64 -2.06
CA TYR A 61 27.32 -16.39 -1.76
C TYR A 61 28.85 -16.48 -1.68
N CYS A 62 29.36 -17.49 -0.96
CA CYS A 62 30.79 -17.69 -0.74
C CYS A 62 31.51 -18.35 -1.93
N GLY A 63 30.76 -18.88 -2.90
CA GLY A 63 31.32 -19.58 -4.05
C GLY A 63 31.81 -21.01 -3.80
N LYS A 64 31.61 -21.59 -2.60
CA LYS A 64 31.96 -23.00 -2.28
C LYS A 64 31.21 -23.97 -3.19
N TYR A 65 29.90 -23.79 -3.30
CA TYR A 65 29.04 -24.57 -4.19
C TYR A 65 28.65 -23.72 -5.41
N LYS A 66 28.98 -24.25 -6.58
CA LYS A 66 28.62 -23.72 -7.90
C LYS A 66 28.20 -24.89 -8.79
N ARG A 67 27.27 -24.66 -9.71
CA ARG A 67 26.69 -25.61 -10.69
C ARG A 67 25.52 -26.42 -10.16
N VAL A 68 24.72 -26.92 -11.11
CA VAL A 68 23.45 -27.65 -10.91
C VAL A 68 23.58 -28.91 -10.05
N ARG A 69 24.76 -29.55 -10.04
CA ARG A 69 24.98 -30.81 -9.28
C ARG A 69 24.74 -30.69 -7.78
N PHE A 70 24.83 -29.49 -7.21
CA PHE A 70 24.63 -29.22 -5.79
C PHE A 70 23.22 -28.70 -5.47
N LYS A 71 22.26 -28.93 -6.37
CA LYS A 71 20.86 -28.50 -6.21
C LYS A 71 20.30 -28.91 -4.85
N GLY A 72 19.73 -27.95 -4.13
CA GLY A 72 19.06 -28.17 -2.84
C GLY A 72 19.98 -28.24 -1.62
N ILE A 73 21.31 -28.20 -1.81
CA ILE A 73 22.24 -28.18 -0.69
C ILE A 73 22.28 -26.77 -0.08
N ILE A 74 22.13 -26.69 1.25
CA ILE A 74 22.33 -25.46 2.02
C ILE A 74 23.81 -25.35 2.37
N CYS A 75 24.45 -24.24 1.99
CA CYS A 75 25.88 -24.09 2.20
C CYS A 75 26.24 -23.89 3.68
N GLU A 76 27.06 -24.77 4.26
CA GLU A 76 27.51 -24.63 5.67
C GLU A 76 28.27 -23.33 5.98
N ARG A 77 28.96 -22.72 5.00
CA ARG A 77 29.75 -21.49 5.22
C ARG A 77 28.94 -20.20 5.14
N CYS A 78 27.88 -20.17 4.33
CA CYS A 78 27.11 -18.94 4.09
C CYS A 78 25.60 -19.08 4.30
N GLY A 79 25.10 -20.29 4.55
CA GLY A 79 23.69 -20.60 4.75
C GLY A 79 22.82 -20.45 3.50
N VAL A 80 23.40 -20.20 2.33
CA VAL A 80 22.64 -20.00 1.08
C VAL A 80 22.32 -21.35 0.45
N GLU A 81 21.06 -21.54 0.11
CA GLU A 81 20.58 -22.69 -0.65
C GLU A 81 20.92 -22.56 -2.14
N VAL A 82 21.46 -23.63 -2.71
CA VAL A 82 21.83 -23.68 -4.13
C VAL A 82 20.59 -24.04 -4.97
N THR A 83 19.91 -23.00 -5.47
CA THR A 83 18.71 -23.10 -6.32
C THR A 83 18.76 -22.08 -7.47
N ARG A 84 17.69 -21.97 -8.25
CA ARG A 84 17.55 -20.92 -9.28
C ARG A 84 17.32 -19.56 -8.64
N SER A 85 17.85 -18.50 -9.24
CA SER A 85 17.66 -17.12 -8.76
C SER A 85 16.19 -16.69 -8.75
N LYS A 86 15.33 -17.34 -9.55
CA LYS A 86 13.88 -17.09 -9.63
C LYS A 86 13.19 -17.09 -8.25
N VAL A 87 13.68 -17.86 -7.27
CA VAL A 87 13.11 -17.87 -5.91
C VAL A 87 13.15 -16.50 -5.23
N ARG A 88 14.05 -15.60 -5.65
CA ARG A 88 14.15 -14.21 -5.16
C ARG A 88 12.95 -13.34 -5.53
N ARG A 89 12.04 -13.84 -6.38
CA ARG A 89 10.74 -13.22 -6.69
C ARG A 89 9.60 -13.71 -5.79
N GLU A 90 9.81 -14.80 -5.07
CA GLU A 90 8.77 -15.55 -4.36
C GLU A 90 9.03 -15.60 -2.84
N ARG A 91 10.30 -15.70 -2.40
CA ARG A 91 10.67 -15.78 -0.99
C ARG A 91 10.50 -14.45 -0.26
N MET A 92 9.69 -14.44 0.79
CA MET A 92 9.52 -13.29 1.68
C MET A 92 10.53 -13.32 2.83
N GLY A 93 10.88 -12.13 3.31
CA GLY A 93 11.59 -11.94 4.57
C GLY A 93 10.63 -11.35 5.62
N HIS A 94 11.09 -11.17 6.85
CA HIS A 94 10.34 -10.40 7.85
C HIS A 94 11.29 -9.52 8.67
N ILE A 95 10.73 -8.54 9.38
CA ILE A 95 11.42 -7.73 10.38
C ILE A 95 10.69 -7.95 11.70
N GLU A 96 11.41 -8.42 12.72
CA GLU A 96 10.85 -8.56 14.07
C GLU A 96 10.95 -7.22 14.80
N LEU A 97 9.79 -6.63 15.12
CA LEU A 97 9.72 -5.32 15.76
C LEU A 97 9.98 -5.44 17.26
N ALA A 98 10.67 -4.44 17.82
CA ALA A 98 10.91 -4.35 19.25
C ALA A 98 9.72 -3.80 20.04
N ALA A 99 8.77 -3.17 19.34
CA ALA A 99 7.51 -2.74 19.91
C ALA A 99 6.40 -2.99 18.87
N PRO A 100 5.19 -3.38 19.32
CA PRO A 100 4.04 -3.56 18.44
C PRO A 100 3.71 -2.27 17.69
N VAL A 101 3.16 -2.40 16.49
CA VAL A 101 2.80 -1.28 15.61
C VAL A 101 1.44 -1.53 14.99
N THR A 102 0.55 -0.54 14.99
CA THR A 102 -0.76 -0.69 14.32
C THR A 102 -0.64 -0.59 12.80
N HIS A 103 -1.41 -1.38 12.06
CA HIS A 103 -1.46 -1.25 10.61
C HIS A 103 -2.36 -0.06 10.19
N ILE A 104 -1.79 0.91 9.47
CA ILE A 104 -2.43 2.20 9.16
C ILE A 104 -3.80 2.10 8.47
N TRP A 105 -4.04 1.07 7.65
CA TRP A 105 -5.35 0.87 6.99
C TRP A 105 -6.51 0.68 7.98
N TYR A 106 -6.29 0.02 9.12
CA TYR A 106 -7.36 -0.22 10.11
C TYR A 106 -7.56 0.96 11.05
N PHE A 107 -6.53 1.80 11.19
CA PHE A 107 -6.57 3.03 11.98
C PHE A 107 -7.10 4.24 11.18
N LYS A 108 -6.42 4.65 10.09
CA LYS A 108 -6.79 5.80 9.24
C LYS A 108 -7.71 5.46 8.07
N GLY A 109 -8.13 4.21 7.92
CA GLY A 109 -9.26 3.87 7.05
C GLY A 109 -10.49 4.66 7.48
N VAL A 110 -11.29 5.17 6.54
CA VAL A 110 -12.54 5.87 6.86
C VAL A 110 -13.70 4.96 6.44
N PRO A 111 -14.53 4.45 7.37
CA PRO A 111 -14.43 4.59 8.83
C PRO A 111 -13.30 3.75 9.46
N SER A 112 -12.78 4.20 10.62
CA SER A 112 -11.72 3.49 11.35
C SER A 112 -12.24 2.16 11.89
N ARG A 113 -11.56 1.06 11.55
CA ARG A 113 -11.99 -0.29 11.97
C ARG A 113 -11.68 -0.51 13.44
N LEU A 114 -10.49 -0.08 13.89
CA LEU A 114 -10.12 -0.07 15.30
C LEU A 114 -11.03 0.84 16.13
N GLY A 115 -11.36 2.03 15.62
CA GLY A 115 -12.27 2.94 16.32
C GLY A 115 -13.68 2.36 16.49
N TYR A 116 -14.21 1.65 15.48
CA TYR A 116 -15.51 1.00 15.60
C TYR A 116 -15.50 -0.22 16.51
N LEU A 117 -14.40 -0.99 16.52
CA LEU A 117 -14.25 -2.15 17.38
C LEU A 117 -14.19 -1.73 18.86
N LEU A 118 -13.31 -0.80 19.20
CA LEU A 118 -13.06 -0.37 20.58
C LEU A 118 -13.98 0.77 21.08
N ASP A 119 -14.90 1.24 20.24
CA ASP A 119 -15.74 2.45 20.45
C ASP A 119 -14.98 3.77 20.67
N LEU A 120 -13.72 3.83 20.27
CA LEU A 120 -12.88 5.02 20.41
C LEU A 120 -13.05 5.98 19.24
N ALA A 121 -13.06 7.28 19.53
CA ALA A 121 -13.04 8.30 18.49
C ALA A 121 -11.69 8.26 17.74
N PRO A 122 -11.66 8.49 16.41
CA PRO A 122 -10.42 8.44 15.63
C PRO A 122 -9.32 9.40 16.10
N LYS A 123 -9.70 10.55 16.67
CA LYS A 123 -8.75 11.53 17.24
C LYS A 123 -8.10 11.02 18.52
N ASP A 124 -8.86 10.31 19.35
CA ASP A 124 -8.36 9.79 20.61
C ASP A 124 -7.48 8.56 20.39
N LEU A 125 -7.88 7.69 19.45
CA LEU A 125 -7.05 6.59 18.99
C LEU A 125 -5.72 7.09 18.40
N GLU A 126 -5.72 8.25 17.74
CA GLU A 126 -4.49 8.91 17.28
C GLU A 126 -3.59 9.33 18.44
N LYS A 127 -4.16 9.89 19.52
CA LYS A 127 -3.38 10.27 20.70
C LYS A 127 -2.72 9.06 21.35
N VAL A 128 -3.41 7.92 21.43
CA VAL A 128 -2.86 6.68 22.00
C VAL A 128 -1.73 6.14 21.12
N ILE A 129 -1.99 5.90 19.83
CA ILE A 129 -1.03 5.25 18.90
C ILE A 129 0.27 6.04 18.80
N TYR A 130 0.20 7.37 18.76
CA TYR A 130 1.38 8.23 18.59
C TYR A 130 1.90 8.82 19.90
N PHE A 131 1.67 8.14 21.03
CA PHE A 131 2.29 8.44 22.33
C PHE A 131 2.01 9.86 22.86
N ALA A 132 0.79 10.35 22.65
CA ALA A 132 0.33 11.64 23.19
C ALA A 132 -0.61 11.49 24.40
N ALA A 133 -1.17 10.30 24.65
CA ALA A 133 -1.99 10.01 25.83
C ALA A 133 -1.84 8.54 26.24
N TYR A 134 -1.93 8.27 27.53
CA TYR A 134 -2.06 6.91 28.07
C TYR A 134 -3.48 6.40 27.88
N MET A 135 -3.63 5.10 27.69
CA MET A 135 -4.92 4.40 27.73
C MET A 135 -4.91 3.39 28.86
N ILE A 136 -5.94 3.39 29.68
CA ILE A 136 -6.11 2.41 30.76
C ILE A 136 -6.52 1.07 30.14
N THR A 137 -5.70 0.04 30.38
CA THR A 137 -5.89 -1.30 29.81
C THR A 137 -6.61 -2.26 30.75
N ALA A 138 -6.41 -2.10 32.06
CA ALA A 138 -7.05 -2.90 33.09
C ALA A 138 -7.29 -2.07 34.34
N VAL A 139 -8.39 -2.34 35.04
CA VAL A 139 -8.72 -1.79 36.35
C VAL A 139 -9.23 -2.95 37.19
N ASP A 140 -8.65 -3.16 38.35
CA ASP A 140 -9.13 -4.12 39.33
C ASP A 140 -10.21 -3.43 40.19
N GLU A 141 -11.47 -3.68 39.82
CA GLU A 141 -12.60 -3.05 40.48
C GLU A 141 -12.85 -3.62 41.88
N ASP A 142 -12.52 -4.90 42.10
CA ASP A 142 -12.79 -5.61 43.35
C ASP A 142 -11.86 -5.12 44.46
N THR A 143 -10.54 -5.09 44.20
CA THR A 143 -9.58 -4.58 45.19
C THR A 143 -9.77 -3.08 45.42
N ARG A 144 -10.03 -2.31 44.34
CA ARG A 144 -10.33 -0.88 44.46
C ARG A 144 -11.54 -0.61 45.35
N HIS A 145 -12.61 -1.41 45.24
CA HIS A 145 -13.81 -1.22 46.05
C HIS A 145 -13.57 -1.56 47.53
N GLN A 146 -12.76 -2.60 47.81
CA GLN A 146 -12.43 -2.98 49.19
C GLN A 146 -11.56 -1.93 49.89
N ASP A 147 -10.54 -1.42 49.19
CA ASP A 147 -9.58 -0.48 49.77
C ASP A 147 -10.01 0.99 49.69
N LEU A 148 -11.10 1.30 48.97
CA LEU A 148 -11.58 2.67 48.75
C LEU A 148 -11.68 3.50 50.04
N PRO A 149 -12.28 3.01 51.15
CA PRO A 149 -12.40 3.80 52.38
C PRO A 149 -11.05 4.08 53.05
N SER A 150 -10.10 3.15 52.95
CA SER A 150 -8.75 3.33 53.49
C SER A 150 -7.97 4.37 52.69
N LEU A 151 -8.12 4.34 51.36
CA LEU A 151 -7.48 5.30 50.46
C LEU A 151 -8.06 6.70 50.63
N GLU A 152 -9.38 6.83 50.75
CA GLU A 152 -10.07 8.11 51.01
C GLU A 152 -9.56 8.74 52.32
N GLY A 153 -9.47 7.94 53.39
CA GLY A 153 -8.91 8.41 54.66
C GLY A 153 -7.46 8.89 54.56
N LYS A 154 -6.62 8.25 53.74
CA LYS A 154 -5.22 8.70 53.51
C LYS A 154 -5.16 10.04 52.77
N ILE A 155 -5.98 10.20 51.73
CA ILE A 155 -6.05 11.44 50.95
C ILE A 155 -6.59 12.59 51.81
N ASP A 156 -7.59 12.34 52.65
CA ASP A 156 -8.14 13.34 53.57
C ASP A 156 -7.12 13.82 54.61
N VAL A 157 -6.28 12.91 55.12
CA VAL A 157 -5.18 13.28 56.04
C VAL A 157 -4.14 14.13 55.33
N GLU A 158 -3.73 13.75 54.12
CA GLU A 158 -2.77 14.52 53.31
C GLU A 158 -3.32 15.92 52.99
N ARG A 159 -4.59 16.01 52.60
CA ARG A 159 -5.29 17.27 52.38
C ARG A 159 -5.27 18.18 53.61
N LYS A 160 -5.61 17.64 54.78
CA LYS A 160 -5.58 18.40 56.05
C LYS A 160 -4.17 18.88 56.41
N GLN A 161 -3.14 18.08 56.14
CA GLN A 161 -1.75 18.48 56.38
C GLN A 161 -1.33 19.66 55.48
N LEU A 162 -1.76 19.68 54.22
CA LEU A 162 -1.51 20.80 53.31
C LEU A 162 -2.28 22.06 53.70
N GLU A 163 -3.54 21.91 54.13
CA GLU A 163 -4.33 23.03 54.67
C GLU A 163 -3.67 23.62 55.92
N GLN A 164 -3.21 22.79 56.86
CA GLN A 164 -2.49 23.23 58.06
C GLN A 164 -1.17 23.93 57.72
N ARG A 165 -0.40 23.40 56.76
CA ARG A 165 0.86 24.01 56.30
C ARG A 165 0.62 25.36 55.63
N ARG A 166 -0.42 25.48 54.79
CA ARG A 166 -0.84 26.75 54.20
C ARG A 166 -1.13 27.77 55.30
N ASP A 167 -1.91 27.37 56.31
CA ASP A 167 -2.34 28.27 57.38
C ASP A 167 -1.16 28.69 58.26
N SER A 168 -0.19 27.80 58.52
CA SER A 168 1.05 28.15 59.22
C SER A 168 1.91 29.12 58.40
N ASP A 169 2.09 28.88 57.11
CA ASP A 169 2.91 29.74 56.24
C ASP A 169 2.30 31.13 56.09
N VAL A 170 0.96 31.20 55.98
CA VAL A 170 0.20 32.46 55.98
C VAL A 170 0.36 33.19 57.32
N ALA A 171 0.25 32.48 58.45
CA ALA A 171 0.39 33.07 59.77
C ALA A 171 1.81 33.62 60.01
N THR A 172 2.85 32.85 59.66
CA THR A 172 4.25 33.31 59.77
C THR A 172 4.51 34.52 58.89
N ARG A 173 3.97 34.55 57.67
CA ARG A 173 4.15 35.70 56.76
C ARG A 173 3.40 36.94 57.24
N MET A 174 2.20 36.77 57.80
CA MET A 174 1.43 37.84 58.42
C MET A 174 2.15 38.43 59.64
N ALA A 175 2.70 37.59 60.52
CA ALA A 175 3.48 38.04 61.67
C ALA A 175 4.70 38.86 61.24
N LYS A 176 5.43 38.40 60.21
CA LYS A 176 6.56 39.16 59.63
C LYS A 176 6.11 40.48 59.00
N PHE A 177 4.95 40.50 58.35
CA PHE A 177 4.39 41.73 57.79
C PHE A 177 4.05 42.75 58.88
N GLU A 178 3.49 42.31 60.01
CA GLU A 178 3.23 43.18 61.17
C GLU A 178 4.52 43.71 61.79
N GLU A 179 5.58 42.90 61.88
CA GLU A 179 6.91 43.31 62.33
C GLU A 179 7.54 44.35 61.38
N ASP A 180 7.52 44.09 60.07
CA ASP A 180 8.04 45.00 59.04
C ASP A 180 7.30 46.35 59.06
N LEU A 181 5.97 46.33 59.27
CA LEU A 181 5.14 47.54 59.33
C LEU A 181 5.37 48.32 60.63
N GLY A 182 5.57 47.63 61.75
CA GLY A 182 5.94 48.21 63.03
C GLY A 182 7.33 48.88 63.01
N ALA A 183 8.31 48.26 62.35
CA ALA A 183 9.64 48.83 62.16
C ALA A 183 9.60 50.13 61.31
N LEU A 184 8.84 50.11 60.21
CA LEU A 184 8.65 51.30 59.35
C LEU A 184 7.84 52.41 60.03
N GLU A 185 6.99 52.05 60.99
CA GLU A 185 6.30 53.00 61.87
C GLU A 185 7.25 53.66 62.86
N ALA A 186 8.14 52.89 63.49
CA ALA A 186 9.17 53.40 64.40
C ALA A 186 10.20 54.30 63.68
N GLU A 187 10.52 54.01 62.42
CA GLU A 187 11.44 54.82 61.58
C GLU A 187 10.80 56.08 60.98
N GLY A 188 9.49 56.31 61.18
CA GLY A 188 8.80 57.51 60.67
C GLY A 188 8.63 57.55 59.14
N ALA A 189 8.57 56.38 58.49
CA ALA A 189 8.51 56.27 57.04
C ALA A 189 7.23 56.90 56.43
N LYS A 190 7.36 57.48 55.22
CA LYS A 190 6.25 58.10 54.46
C LYS A 190 5.13 57.09 54.18
N ALA A 191 3.89 57.57 54.11
CA ALA A 191 2.70 56.74 53.84
C ALA A 191 2.80 55.91 52.55
N ASP A 192 3.47 56.42 51.51
CA ASP A 192 3.70 55.70 50.25
C ASP A 192 4.60 54.46 50.43
N ALA A 193 5.60 54.52 51.32
CA ALA A 193 6.49 53.40 51.61
C ALA A 193 5.74 52.28 52.36
N LYS A 194 4.90 52.63 53.35
CA LYS A 194 4.05 51.68 54.07
C LYS A 194 3.05 50.99 53.14
N ARG A 195 2.46 51.75 52.21
CA ARG A 195 1.54 51.21 51.20
C ARG A 195 2.23 50.19 50.28
N LYS A 196 3.44 50.48 49.78
CA LYS A 196 4.21 49.54 48.95
C LYS A 196 4.55 48.23 49.68
N VAL A 197 4.89 48.31 50.96
CA VAL A 197 5.19 47.13 51.79
C VAL A 197 3.94 46.29 52.04
N LYS A 198 2.79 46.94 52.27
CA LYS A 198 1.48 46.27 52.35
C LYS A 198 1.10 45.58 51.04
N GLU A 199 1.18 46.28 49.91
CA GLU A 199 0.90 45.71 48.59
C GLU A 199 1.87 44.55 48.25
N GLY A 200 3.13 44.63 48.69
CA GLY A 200 4.11 43.55 48.56
C GLY A 200 3.74 42.31 49.40
N ALA A 201 3.39 42.51 50.67
CA ALA A 201 2.98 41.42 51.55
C ALA A 201 1.66 40.76 51.13
N GLU A 202 0.67 41.54 50.68
CA GLU A 202 -0.58 41.01 50.12
C GLU A 202 -0.32 40.17 48.86
N ARG A 203 0.62 40.60 48.00
CA ARG A 203 1.03 39.84 46.81
C ARG A 203 1.71 38.52 47.19
N GLU A 204 2.57 38.52 48.20
CA GLU A 204 3.23 37.30 48.70
C GLU A 204 2.25 36.34 49.37
N LEU A 205 1.33 36.85 50.21
CA LEU A 205 0.26 36.06 50.82
C LEU A 205 -0.64 35.42 49.76
N LYS A 206 -0.98 36.17 48.70
CA LYS A 206 -1.72 35.64 47.56
C LYS A 206 -0.93 34.52 46.87
N GLN A 207 0.38 34.69 46.63
CA GLN A 207 1.20 33.64 46.03
C GLN A 207 1.28 32.36 46.87
N ILE A 208 1.34 32.48 48.20
CA ILE A 208 1.35 31.33 49.12
C ILE A 208 0.01 30.57 49.06
N ARG A 209 -1.11 31.32 49.09
CA ARG A 209 -2.45 30.72 48.96
C ARG A 209 -2.64 30.07 47.60
N ASP A 210 -2.31 30.76 46.52
CA ASP A 210 -2.46 30.25 45.15
C ASP A 210 -1.60 29.00 44.92
N ARG A 211 -0.39 28.92 45.50
CA ARG A 211 0.46 27.72 45.43
C ARG A 211 -0.17 26.54 46.14
N SER A 212 -0.59 26.74 47.39
CA SER A 212 -1.19 25.68 48.20
C SER A 212 -2.52 25.22 47.61
N GLN A 213 -3.32 26.14 47.07
CA GLN A 213 -4.58 25.80 46.41
C GLN A 213 -4.34 24.93 45.17
N ARG A 214 -3.33 25.22 44.34
CA ARG A 214 -2.99 24.36 43.20
C ARG A 214 -2.58 22.95 43.62
N GLU A 215 -1.88 22.81 44.74
CA GLU A 215 -1.52 21.49 45.29
C GLU A 215 -2.76 20.73 45.77
N LEU A 216 -3.69 21.41 46.44
CA LEU A 216 -4.98 20.82 46.86
C LEU A 216 -5.84 20.41 45.65
N ASP A 217 -6.04 21.32 44.69
CA ASP A 217 -6.79 21.07 43.46
C ASP A 217 -6.20 19.87 42.70
N ARG A 218 -4.87 19.71 42.71
CA ARG A 218 -4.19 18.60 42.05
C ARG A 218 -4.45 17.26 42.73
N ILE A 219 -4.41 17.21 44.06
CA ILE A 219 -4.72 15.97 44.81
C ILE A 219 -6.18 15.59 44.61
N GLU A 220 -7.08 16.56 44.60
CA GLU A 220 -8.50 16.34 44.33
C GLU A 220 -8.71 15.80 42.90
N GLU A 221 -8.07 16.39 41.90
CA GLU A 221 -8.08 15.90 40.52
C GLU A 221 -7.57 14.46 40.40
N VAL A 222 -6.44 14.14 41.05
CA VAL A 222 -5.86 12.78 41.10
C VAL A 222 -6.85 11.78 41.71
N TRP A 223 -7.49 12.16 42.82
CA TRP A 223 -8.44 11.31 43.54
C TRP A 223 -9.73 11.07 42.74
N ASP A 224 -10.33 12.13 42.23
CA ASP A 224 -11.56 12.06 41.43
C ASP A 224 -11.36 11.23 40.16
N THR A 225 -10.20 11.39 39.51
CA THR A 225 -9.86 10.62 38.32
C THR A 225 -9.65 9.14 38.64
N PHE A 226 -9.00 8.81 39.76
CA PHE A 226 -8.84 7.43 40.20
C PHE A 226 -10.18 6.76 40.55
N ARG A 227 -11.06 7.49 41.25
CA ARG A 227 -12.38 6.98 41.66
C ARG A 227 -13.28 6.65 40.46
N THR A 228 -13.21 7.48 39.42
CA THR A 228 -14.06 7.33 38.22
C THR A 228 -13.42 6.51 37.10
N LEU A 229 -12.19 6.01 37.31
CA LEU A 229 -11.37 5.35 36.31
C LEU A 229 -12.04 4.10 35.73
N LYS A 230 -12.11 4.04 34.40
CA LYS A 230 -12.61 2.88 33.64
C LYS A 230 -11.59 2.40 32.62
N VAL A 231 -11.75 1.14 32.21
CA VAL A 231 -11.00 0.60 31.07
C VAL A 231 -11.32 1.42 29.82
N GLN A 232 -10.30 1.73 29.01
CA GLN A 232 -10.35 2.61 27.83
C GLN A 232 -10.37 4.12 28.10
N ASP A 233 -10.37 4.57 29.36
CA ASP A 233 -10.19 5.99 29.66
C ASP A 233 -8.81 6.48 29.20
N LEU A 234 -8.77 7.74 28.76
CA LEU A 234 -7.63 8.36 28.11
C LEU A 234 -7.04 9.45 28.99
N MET A 235 -5.79 9.28 29.37
CA MET A 235 -5.08 10.22 30.25
C MET A 235 -4.06 11.00 29.42
N GLY A 236 -4.41 12.25 29.09
CA GLY A 236 -3.55 13.15 28.31
C GLY A 236 -2.49 13.88 29.14
N ASP A 237 -2.74 14.10 30.44
CA ASP A 237 -1.77 14.72 31.35
C ASP A 237 -0.79 13.65 31.87
N GLU A 238 0.46 13.74 31.43
CA GLU A 238 1.54 12.82 31.82
C GLU A 238 1.88 12.93 33.31
N ILE A 239 1.79 14.12 33.90
CA ILE A 239 2.09 14.33 35.32
C ILE A 239 1.00 13.66 36.15
N LEU A 240 -0.27 13.82 35.74
CA LEU A 240 -1.43 13.24 36.44
C LEU A 240 -1.34 11.72 36.42
N TYR A 241 -1.06 11.13 35.25
CA TYR A 241 -0.88 9.69 35.12
C TYR A 241 0.31 9.17 35.96
N ARG A 242 1.43 9.90 36.01
CA ARG A 242 2.58 9.52 36.84
C ARG A 242 2.24 9.55 38.33
N GLU A 243 1.54 10.58 38.81
CA GLU A 243 1.08 10.69 40.21
C GLU A 243 0.10 9.56 40.56
N MET A 244 -0.87 9.30 39.68
CA MET A 244 -1.79 8.18 39.83
C MET A 244 -1.06 6.84 39.89
N ARG A 245 -0.06 6.62 39.02
CA ARG A 245 0.74 5.38 39.01
C ARG A 245 1.59 5.23 40.26
N LEU A 246 2.12 6.32 40.80
CA LEU A 246 2.90 6.31 42.05
C LEU A 246 2.03 5.99 43.26
N ARG A 247 0.81 6.55 43.33
CA ARG A 247 -0.11 6.38 44.47
C ARG A 247 -0.94 5.09 44.40
N PHE A 248 -1.47 4.78 43.21
CA PHE A 248 -2.50 3.77 42.99
C PHE A 248 -2.14 2.74 41.91
N GLY A 249 -0.88 2.65 41.49
CA GLY A 249 -0.45 1.77 40.38
C GLY A 249 -0.64 0.27 40.60
N GLN A 250 -1.11 -0.16 41.78
CA GLN A 250 -1.50 -1.55 42.05
C GLN A 250 -2.92 -1.88 41.55
N TYR A 251 -3.80 -0.88 41.44
CA TYR A 251 -5.23 -1.09 41.13
C TYR A 251 -5.55 -0.97 39.63
N PHE A 252 -4.62 -0.43 38.83
CA PHE A 252 -4.85 -0.24 37.41
C PHE A 252 -3.55 -0.39 36.61
N GLU A 253 -3.71 -0.80 35.35
CA GLU A 253 -2.65 -0.78 34.36
C GLU A 253 -3.01 0.16 33.22
N GLY A 254 -2.03 0.96 32.79
CA GLY A 254 -2.15 1.78 31.59
C GLY A 254 -0.89 1.67 30.73
N ALA A 255 -1.09 1.83 29.43
CA ALA A 255 -0.01 1.78 28.44
C ALA A 255 -0.22 2.87 27.37
N MET A 256 0.83 3.15 26.61
CA MET A 256 0.80 4.02 25.43
C MET A 256 1.02 3.22 24.15
N GLY A 257 0.68 3.84 23.02
CA GLY A 257 1.02 3.31 21.70
C GLY A 257 0.15 2.15 21.26
N ALA A 258 0.65 1.43 20.26
CA ALA A 258 -0.01 0.24 19.72
C ALA A 258 -0.05 -0.92 20.74
N GLU A 259 0.88 -0.96 21.68
CA GLU A 259 0.93 -1.96 22.76
C GLU A 259 -0.31 -1.89 23.65
N ALA A 260 -0.77 -0.69 23.98
CA ALA A 260 -2.01 -0.49 24.73
C ALA A 260 -3.23 -1.02 23.96
N ILE A 261 -3.27 -0.80 22.64
CA ILE A 261 -4.35 -1.30 21.77
C ILE A 261 -4.29 -2.82 21.70
N GLN A 262 -3.12 -3.41 21.55
CA GLN A 262 -2.95 -4.86 21.51
C GLN A 262 -3.46 -5.53 22.80
N LYS A 263 -3.03 -5.03 23.97
CA LYS A 263 -3.54 -5.49 25.28
C LYS A 263 -5.06 -5.37 25.36
N ARG A 264 -5.62 -4.25 24.88
CA ARG A 264 -7.07 -4.05 24.89
C ARG A 264 -7.80 -5.02 23.96
N LEU A 265 -7.24 -5.32 22.78
CA LEU A 265 -7.80 -6.28 21.83
C LEU A 265 -7.77 -7.71 22.39
N GLN A 266 -6.73 -8.08 23.12
CA GLN A 266 -6.61 -9.38 23.82
C GLN A 266 -7.67 -9.54 24.91
N SER A 267 -7.94 -8.48 25.67
CA SER A 267 -8.98 -8.48 26.71
C SER A 267 -10.39 -8.19 26.18
N PHE A 268 -10.59 -8.10 24.86
CA PHE A 268 -11.87 -7.69 24.28
C PHE A 268 -12.80 -8.87 24.02
N ASP A 269 -13.90 -8.96 24.77
CA ASP A 269 -14.95 -9.95 24.50
C ASP A 269 -15.86 -9.49 23.34
N LEU A 270 -15.63 -10.09 22.16
CA LEU A 270 -16.41 -9.86 20.96
C LEU A 270 -17.87 -10.31 21.09
N VAL A 271 -18.14 -11.37 21.85
CA VAL A 271 -19.48 -11.97 21.98
C VAL A 271 -20.35 -11.09 22.88
N ALA A 272 -19.81 -10.68 24.04
CA ALA A 272 -20.49 -9.76 24.95
C ALA A 272 -20.79 -8.41 24.26
N GLU A 273 -19.81 -7.85 23.53
CA GLU A 273 -20.02 -6.59 22.82
C GLU A 273 -21.08 -6.74 21.71
N ALA A 274 -21.09 -7.85 20.97
CA ALA A 274 -22.10 -8.10 19.95
C ALA A 274 -23.51 -8.20 20.55
N ALA A 275 -23.66 -8.79 21.74
CA ALA A 275 -24.93 -8.85 22.45
C ALA A 275 -25.39 -7.45 22.88
N SER A 276 -24.50 -6.66 23.51
CA SER A 276 -24.77 -5.28 23.93
C SER A 276 -25.17 -4.37 22.76
N LEU A 277 -24.49 -4.51 21.62
CA LEU A 277 -24.81 -3.75 20.41
C LEU A 277 -26.18 -4.14 19.84
N ARG A 278 -26.54 -5.44 19.85
CA ARG A 278 -27.87 -5.88 19.41
C ARG A 278 -28.98 -5.31 20.28
N GLU A 279 -28.79 -5.29 21.60
CA GLU A 279 -29.73 -4.67 22.54
C GLU A 279 -29.82 -3.15 22.33
N THR A 280 -28.69 -2.48 22.11
CA THR A 280 -28.67 -1.04 21.80
C THR A 280 -29.39 -0.72 20.49
N ILE A 281 -29.40 -1.65 19.53
CA ILE A 281 -30.10 -1.49 18.25
C ILE A 281 -31.62 -1.70 18.39
N SER A 282 -32.06 -2.59 19.28
CA SER A 282 -33.48 -2.84 19.54
C SER A 282 -34.10 -1.69 20.36
N THR A 283 -33.40 -1.21 21.38
CA THR A 283 -33.86 -0.16 22.30
C THR A 283 -33.60 1.25 21.79
N GLY A 284 -32.47 1.47 21.09
CA GLY A 284 -32.00 2.79 20.67
C GLY A 284 -32.76 3.37 19.48
N LYS A 285 -32.92 4.70 19.47
CA LYS A 285 -33.51 5.46 18.35
C LYS A 285 -32.49 6.41 17.70
N GLY A 286 -32.73 6.76 16.44
CA GLY A 286 -31.96 7.77 15.70
C GLY A 286 -30.47 7.46 15.52
N GLN A 287 -29.60 8.42 15.85
CA GLN A 287 -28.15 8.36 15.60
C GLN A 287 -27.43 7.24 16.38
N ARG A 288 -27.88 6.95 17.61
CA ARG A 288 -27.31 5.89 18.46
C ARG A 288 -27.47 4.51 17.82
N LYS A 289 -28.66 4.22 17.26
CA LYS A 289 -28.94 2.99 16.52
C LYS A 289 -28.06 2.86 15.27
N THR A 290 -27.91 3.94 14.50
CA THR A 290 -27.08 3.94 13.29
C THR A 290 -25.60 3.69 13.60
N ARG A 291 -25.07 4.27 14.69
CA ARG A 291 -23.69 3.99 15.15
C ARG A 291 -23.54 2.53 15.58
N ALA A 292 -24.46 2.02 16.40
CA ALA A 292 -24.45 0.63 16.86
C ALA A 292 -24.51 -0.38 15.70
N LEU A 293 -25.35 -0.14 14.68
CA LEU A 293 -25.39 -0.97 13.47
C LEU A 293 -24.05 -1.02 12.73
N LYS A 294 -23.40 0.14 12.56
CA LYS A 294 -22.09 0.22 11.89
C LYS A 294 -20.99 -0.48 12.69
N ARG A 295 -21.02 -0.38 14.03
CA ARG A 295 -20.09 -1.09 14.93
C ARG A 295 -20.34 -2.59 14.89
N LEU A 296 -21.60 -3.03 15.01
CA LEU A 296 -21.97 -4.44 14.96
C LEU A 296 -21.54 -5.09 13.65
N LYS A 297 -21.56 -4.37 12.53
CA LYS A 297 -21.03 -4.89 11.25
C LYS A 297 -19.54 -5.27 11.32
N VAL A 298 -18.72 -4.52 12.07
CA VAL A 298 -17.30 -4.84 12.24
C VAL A 298 -17.13 -6.00 13.22
N VAL A 299 -17.81 -5.96 14.38
CA VAL A 299 -17.74 -7.01 15.40
C VAL A 299 -18.24 -8.36 14.85
N SER A 300 -19.38 -8.37 14.18
CA SER A 300 -19.94 -9.58 13.56
C SER A 300 -19.04 -10.16 12.49
N ALA A 301 -18.32 -9.33 11.72
CA ALA A 301 -17.35 -9.83 10.73
C ALA A 301 -16.19 -10.58 11.38
N PHE A 302 -15.75 -10.19 12.58
CA PHE A 302 -14.73 -10.95 13.33
C PHE A 302 -15.30 -12.22 13.95
N LEU A 303 -16.57 -12.24 14.35
CA LEU A 303 -17.21 -13.46 14.89
C LEU A 303 -17.52 -14.50 13.81
N THR A 304 -17.81 -14.10 12.58
CA THR A 304 -18.13 -15.02 11.49
C THR A 304 -16.92 -15.49 10.70
N THR A 305 -15.79 -14.78 10.78
CA THR A 305 -14.55 -15.15 10.08
C THR A 305 -13.53 -15.76 11.04
N THR A 306 -12.53 -16.46 10.51
CA THR A 306 -11.44 -17.03 11.32
C THR A 306 -10.37 -16.00 11.71
N ASN A 307 -10.59 -14.71 11.47
CA ASN A 307 -9.58 -13.68 11.67
C ASN A 307 -9.61 -13.19 13.13
N SER A 308 -8.44 -13.12 13.76
CA SER A 308 -8.31 -12.43 15.04
C SER A 308 -8.20 -10.91 14.84
N PRO A 309 -8.87 -10.07 15.66
CA PRO A 309 -8.67 -8.63 15.67
C PRO A 309 -7.22 -8.20 15.94
N GLU A 310 -6.44 -9.06 16.61
CA GLU A 310 -5.03 -8.82 16.92
C GLU A 310 -4.18 -8.63 15.67
N GLY A 311 -4.57 -9.22 14.53
CA GLY A 311 -3.87 -9.04 13.24
C GLY A 311 -3.89 -7.60 12.70
N MET A 312 -4.62 -6.68 13.35
CA MET A 312 -4.54 -5.24 13.08
C MET A 312 -3.31 -4.58 13.72
N VAL A 313 -2.68 -5.24 14.69
CA VAL A 313 -1.41 -4.87 15.31
C VAL A 313 -0.33 -5.85 14.84
N LEU A 314 0.82 -5.32 14.45
CA LEU A 314 1.92 -6.06 13.88
C LEU A 314 3.08 -6.10 14.88
N ASP A 315 3.46 -7.31 15.28
CA ASP A 315 4.72 -7.56 15.98
C ASP A 315 5.86 -7.83 14.99
N CYS A 316 5.50 -8.29 13.78
CA CYS A 316 6.44 -8.49 12.69
C CYS A 316 5.90 -7.88 11.38
N VAL A 317 6.82 -7.37 10.56
CA VAL A 317 6.51 -6.75 9.27
C VAL A 317 7.07 -7.62 8.14
N PRO A 318 6.25 -8.05 7.17
CA PRO A 318 6.75 -8.82 6.03
C PRO A 318 7.61 -7.93 5.13
N VAL A 319 8.66 -8.52 4.56
CA VAL A 319 9.55 -7.89 3.59
C VAL A 319 9.34 -8.52 2.23
N ILE A 320 8.88 -7.72 1.27
CA ILE A 320 8.63 -8.15 -0.10
C ILE A 320 9.93 -8.68 -0.76
N PRO A 321 9.84 -9.72 -1.62
CA PRO A 321 11.00 -10.28 -2.30
C PRO A 321 11.82 -9.22 -3.08
N PRO A 322 13.15 -9.30 -3.08
CA PRO A 322 14.03 -8.24 -3.59
C PRO A 322 13.88 -7.96 -5.09
N ASP A 323 13.53 -8.96 -5.90
CA ASP A 323 13.34 -8.79 -7.34
C ASP A 323 12.06 -7.98 -7.67
N LEU A 324 11.13 -7.85 -6.71
CA LEU A 324 9.98 -6.96 -6.81
C LEU A 324 10.32 -5.52 -6.38
N ARG A 325 11.49 -5.29 -5.79
CA ARG A 325 12.05 -3.99 -5.38
C ARG A 325 13.52 -3.86 -5.81
N PRO A 326 13.81 -3.98 -7.13
CA PRO A 326 15.18 -4.16 -7.61
C PRO A 326 16.06 -2.94 -7.33
N MET A 327 17.37 -3.22 -7.28
CA MET A 327 18.44 -2.24 -7.29
C MET A 327 19.26 -2.48 -8.55
N VAL A 328 19.26 -1.50 -9.47
CA VAL A 328 19.88 -1.63 -10.79
C VAL A 328 21.03 -0.64 -10.89
N GLN A 329 22.16 -1.11 -11.41
CA GLN A 329 23.29 -0.24 -11.73
C GLN A 329 23.04 0.43 -13.08
N LEU A 330 23.18 1.76 -13.12
CA LEU A 330 23.10 2.56 -14.34
C LEU A 330 24.47 2.66 -15.00
N ASP A 331 24.46 2.95 -16.31
CA ASP A 331 25.67 3.30 -17.06
C ASP A 331 26.29 4.56 -16.43
N GLY A 332 27.51 4.42 -15.89
CA GLY A 332 28.17 5.44 -15.05
C GLY A 332 28.30 5.08 -13.57
N GLY A 333 27.97 3.83 -13.18
CA GLY A 333 28.29 3.29 -11.85
C GLY A 333 27.35 3.76 -10.72
N ARG A 334 26.36 4.60 -11.03
CA ARG A 334 25.29 5.00 -10.09
C ARG A 334 24.29 3.86 -9.92
N PHE A 335 23.60 3.83 -8.78
CA PHE A 335 22.54 2.88 -8.51
C PHE A 335 21.17 3.55 -8.53
N ALA A 336 20.22 2.92 -9.19
CA ALA A 336 18.80 3.22 -9.09
C ALA A 336 18.13 2.18 -8.19
N THR A 337 17.50 2.62 -7.11
CA THR A 337 16.79 1.77 -6.14
C THR A 337 15.30 2.04 -6.18
N SER A 338 14.50 0.99 -5.98
CA SER A 338 13.08 1.17 -5.65
C SER A 338 12.91 1.96 -4.34
N ASP A 339 11.94 2.89 -4.31
CA ASP A 339 11.55 3.69 -3.15
C ASP A 339 11.26 2.82 -1.90
N LEU A 340 10.75 1.60 -2.10
CA LEU A 340 10.48 0.64 -1.02
C LEU A 340 11.72 0.32 -0.20
N ASN A 341 12.91 0.23 -0.83
CA ASN A 341 14.14 -0.09 -0.12
C ASN A 341 14.48 1.00 0.92
N ASP A 342 14.21 2.26 0.60
CA ASP A 342 14.41 3.38 1.54
C ASP A 342 13.39 3.35 2.68
N LEU A 343 12.14 2.98 2.40
CA LEU A 343 11.10 2.82 3.42
C LEU A 343 11.42 1.67 4.38
N TYR A 344 11.79 0.49 3.86
CA TYR A 344 12.24 -0.64 4.70
C TYR A 344 13.49 -0.28 5.51
N ARG A 345 14.47 0.39 4.89
CA ARG A 345 15.70 0.82 5.58
C ARG A 345 15.40 1.76 6.74
N ARG A 346 14.43 2.67 6.59
CA ARG A 346 13.96 3.54 7.69
C ARG A 346 13.36 2.72 8.83
N VAL A 347 12.49 1.75 8.55
CA VAL A 347 11.90 0.85 9.56
C VAL A 347 12.99 0.09 10.32
N ILE A 348 13.93 -0.53 9.61
CA ILE A 348 15.03 -1.31 10.22
C ILE A 348 15.91 -0.42 11.11
N ASN A 349 16.28 0.78 10.63
CA ASN A 349 17.10 1.71 11.40
C ASN A 349 16.41 2.15 12.71
N ARG A 350 15.12 2.45 12.67
CA ARG A 350 14.33 2.83 13.85
C ARG A 350 14.18 1.66 14.82
N ASN A 351 13.88 0.47 14.29
CA ASN A 351 13.75 -0.73 15.10
C ASN A 351 15.07 -1.10 15.81
N ASN A 352 16.20 -1.08 15.10
CA ASN A 352 17.52 -1.37 15.68
C ASN A 352 17.98 -0.29 16.67
N ARG A 353 17.55 0.96 16.49
CA ARG A 353 17.79 2.01 17.47
C ARG A 353 16.94 1.79 18.73
N LEU A 354 15.68 1.41 18.57
CA LEU A 354 14.79 1.09 19.69
C LEU A 354 15.30 -0.11 20.50
N LYS A 355 15.73 -1.21 19.85
CA LYS A 355 16.36 -2.36 20.54
C LYS A 355 17.53 -1.92 21.41
N ARG A 356 18.46 -1.14 20.86
CA ARG A 356 19.60 -0.59 21.62
C ARG A 356 19.20 0.32 22.79
N LEU A 357 18.16 1.14 22.63
CA LEU A 357 17.68 2.02 23.69
C LEU A 357 17.06 1.22 24.85
N LEU A 358 16.37 0.12 24.55
CA LEU A 358 15.84 -0.79 25.55
C LEU A 358 16.98 -1.51 26.31
N ASP A 359 17.99 -2.00 25.58
CA ASP A 359 19.16 -2.66 26.19
C ASP A 359 19.95 -1.73 27.13
N LEU A 360 20.01 -0.43 26.80
CA LEU A 360 20.67 0.59 27.61
C LEU A 360 19.82 1.09 28.80
N GLY A 361 18.55 0.66 28.91
CA GLY A 361 17.65 1.16 29.94
C GLY A 361 17.36 2.66 29.82
N ALA A 362 17.25 3.18 28.59
CA ALA A 362 17.01 4.60 28.36
C ALA A 362 15.67 5.08 28.97
N PRO A 363 15.56 6.36 29.39
CA PRO A 363 14.32 6.92 29.92
C PRO A 363 13.11 6.73 29.00
N GLU A 364 11.93 6.53 29.60
CA GLU A 364 10.67 6.22 28.90
C GLU A 364 10.30 7.26 27.83
N ILE A 365 10.59 8.54 28.05
CA ILE A 365 10.33 9.62 27.07
C ILE A 365 11.10 9.38 25.76
N ILE A 366 12.36 8.97 25.84
CA ILE A 366 13.20 8.71 24.66
C ILE A 366 12.71 7.47 23.94
N VAL A 367 12.36 6.42 24.69
CA VAL A 367 11.82 5.16 24.17
C VAL A 367 10.49 5.40 23.47
N ASN A 368 9.58 6.19 24.07
CA ASN A 368 8.27 6.53 23.51
C ASN A 368 8.39 7.33 22.22
N ASN A 369 9.33 8.29 22.15
CA ASN A 369 9.58 9.01 20.91
C ASN A 369 10.11 8.07 19.81
N GLU A 370 11.01 7.13 20.13
CA GLU A 370 11.51 6.17 19.13
C GLU A 370 10.43 5.16 18.71
N LYS A 371 9.57 4.68 19.64
CA LYS A 371 8.38 3.87 19.32
C LYS A 371 7.42 4.64 18.39
N ARG A 372 7.16 5.93 18.64
CA ARG A 372 6.37 6.80 17.75
C ARG A 372 6.99 6.91 16.36
N MET A 373 8.30 7.12 16.27
CA MET A 373 9.00 7.19 14.99
C MET A 373 8.99 5.85 14.23
N LEU A 374 9.03 4.72 14.95
CA LEU A 374 8.89 3.38 14.37
C LEU A 374 7.50 3.17 13.77
N GLN A 375 6.44 3.55 14.49
CA GLN A 375 5.06 3.55 13.98
C GLN A 375 4.95 4.39 12.69
N GLU A 376 5.47 5.62 12.69
CA GLU A 376 5.46 6.49 11.50
C GLU A 376 6.25 5.92 10.31
N ALA A 377 7.33 5.20 10.58
CA ALA A 377 8.11 4.53 9.53
C ALA A 377 7.34 3.37 8.88
N VAL A 378 6.63 2.56 9.68
CA VAL A 378 5.79 1.47 9.18
C VAL A 378 4.54 2.00 8.47
N ASP A 379 3.93 3.06 8.99
CA ASP A 379 2.86 3.79 8.32
C ASP A 379 3.26 4.23 6.91
N SER A 380 4.45 4.82 6.78
CA SER A 380 5.00 5.28 5.51
C SER A 380 5.34 4.13 4.56
N LEU A 381 5.73 2.97 5.09
CA LEU A 381 5.99 1.78 4.29
C LEU A 381 4.70 1.24 3.65
N PHE A 382 3.62 1.15 4.42
CA PHE A 382 2.34 0.64 3.93
C PHE A 382 1.56 1.66 3.09
N ASP A 383 1.37 2.89 3.56
CA ASP A 383 0.58 3.93 2.88
C ASP A 383 1.15 5.33 3.16
N ASN A 384 2.16 5.73 2.39
CA ASN A 384 2.89 6.99 2.58
C ASN A 384 2.00 8.21 2.28
N GLY A 385 1.99 9.19 3.18
CA GLY A 385 1.17 10.38 3.05
C GLY A 385 -0.29 10.21 3.47
N ARG A 386 -0.69 9.02 3.95
CA ARG A 386 -2.03 8.80 4.53
C ARG A 386 -2.23 9.57 5.83
N ARG A 387 -1.16 9.76 6.62
CA ARG A 387 -1.12 10.58 7.83
C ARG A 387 0.06 11.55 7.76
N GLY A 388 -0.20 12.82 8.09
CA GLY A 388 0.84 13.83 8.18
C GLY A 388 1.50 14.13 6.84
N ARG A 389 2.72 14.67 6.89
CA ARG A 389 3.48 14.96 5.68
C ARG A 389 4.11 13.66 5.16
N PRO A 390 4.03 13.39 3.84
CA PRO A 390 4.63 12.19 3.26
C PRO A 390 6.15 12.22 3.42
N VAL A 391 6.74 11.04 3.55
CA VAL A 391 8.19 10.89 3.47
C VAL A 391 8.64 11.18 2.04
N THR A 392 9.49 12.18 1.90
CA THR A 392 10.07 12.59 0.62
C THR A 392 11.47 12.02 0.43
N GLY A 393 11.79 11.71 -0.83
CA GLY A 393 13.13 11.36 -1.29
C GLY A 393 13.87 12.57 -1.86
N PRO A 394 14.99 12.35 -2.57
CA PRO A 394 15.71 13.40 -3.28
C PRO A 394 14.77 14.17 -4.22
N GLY A 395 14.88 15.50 -4.23
CA GLY A 395 14.02 16.38 -5.05
C GLY A 395 12.60 16.57 -4.51
N ASN A 396 12.37 16.38 -3.19
CA ASN A 396 11.08 16.56 -2.53
C ASN A 396 9.92 15.71 -3.10
N ARG A 397 10.23 14.67 -3.90
CA ARG A 397 9.24 13.74 -4.41
C ARG A 397 8.78 12.78 -3.29
N PRO A 398 7.48 12.57 -3.06
CA PRO A 398 7.01 11.56 -2.12
C PRO A 398 7.44 10.16 -2.59
N LEU A 399 7.96 9.37 -1.66
CA LEU A 399 8.32 7.97 -1.92
C LEU A 399 7.06 7.13 -2.14
N LYS A 400 7.08 6.21 -3.11
CA LYS A 400 5.97 5.29 -3.37
C LYS A 400 5.92 4.17 -2.32
N SER A 401 4.79 4.03 -1.65
CA SER A 401 4.52 2.97 -0.66
C SER A 401 4.00 1.67 -1.28
N LEU A 402 3.84 0.63 -0.47
CA LEU A 402 3.23 -0.64 -0.91
C LEU A 402 1.80 -0.44 -1.44
N SER A 403 1.01 0.43 -0.80
CA SER A 403 -0.35 0.78 -1.26
C SER A 403 -0.35 1.46 -2.63
N ASP A 404 0.61 2.36 -2.86
CA ASP A 404 0.72 3.10 -4.14
C ASP A 404 1.05 2.17 -5.31
N MET A 405 1.74 1.06 -5.05
CA MET A 405 1.99 0.05 -6.08
C MET A 405 0.71 -0.65 -6.55
N LEU A 406 -0.35 -0.64 -5.74
CA LEU A 406 -1.63 -1.26 -6.06
C LEU A 406 -2.64 -0.26 -6.64
N LYS A 407 -2.62 0.99 -6.15
CA LYS A 407 -3.62 2.02 -6.46
C LYS A 407 -3.30 2.80 -7.74
N GLY A 408 -4.34 3.41 -8.33
CA GLY A 408 -4.22 4.38 -9.42
C GLY A 408 -4.04 3.77 -10.82
N LYS A 409 -3.91 4.63 -11.83
CA LYS A 409 -3.73 4.22 -13.24
C LYS A 409 -2.41 3.47 -13.48
N GLN A 410 -1.35 3.87 -12.76
CA GLN A 410 -0.03 3.23 -12.79
C GLN A 410 0.12 2.09 -11.76
N GLY A 411 -0.95 1.75 -11.04
CA GLY A 411 -0.94 0.65 -10.08
C GLY A 411 -0.99 -0.71 -10.77
N ARG A 412 -0.57 -1.76 -10.05
CA ARG A 412 -0.46 -3.13 -10.57
C ARG A 412 -1.75 -3.66 -11.17
N PHE A 413 -2.90 -3.41 -10.53
CA PHE A 413 -4.19 -3.93 -11.02
C PHE A 413 -4.52 -3.39 -12.42
N ARG A 414 -4.39 -2.07 -12.62
CA ARG A 414 -4.78 -1.44 -13.89
C ARG A 414 -3.71 -1.57 -14.97
N GLN A 415 -2.44 -1.37 -14.61
CA GLN A 415 -1.36 -1.32 -15.60
C GLN A 415 -0.76 -2.69 -15.93
N ASN A 416 -0.83 -3.66 -15.01
CA ASN A 416 -0.14 -4.93 -15.17
C ASN A 416 -1.05 -6.16 -15.15
N LEU A 417 -2.29 -6.06 -14.65
CA LEU A 417 -3.24 -7.18 -14.66
C LEU A 417 -4.29 -7.01 -15.76
N LEU A 418 -5.00 -5.87 -15.79
CA LEU A 418 -6.03 -5.60 -16.79
C LEU A 418 -5.48 -5.34 -18.19
N GLY A 419 -4.27 -4.78 -18.29
CA GLY A 419 -3.55 -4.59 -19.54
C GLY A 419 -2.09 -5.03 -19.37
N LYS A 420 -1.50 -5.61 -20.41
CA LYS A 420 -0.09 -6.01 -20.44
C LYS A 420 0.49 -5.69 -21.80
N ARG A 421 1.81 -5.52 -21.83
CA ARG A 421 2.55 -5.63 -23.10
C ARG A 421 2.55 -7.09 -23.51
N VAL A 422 2.34 -7.34 -24.79
CA VAL A 422 2.22 -8.68 -25.35
C VAL A 422 3.28 -8.85 -26.44
N ASP A 423 3.87 -10.05 -26.48
CA ASP A 423 4.71 -10.47 -27.59
C ASP A 423 3.85 -10.69 -28.86
N TYR A 424 4.49 -10.96 -30.00
CA TYR A 424 3.80 -11.18 -31.28
C TYR A 424 2.86 -10.03 -31.66
N SER A 425 3.33 -8.80 -31.44
CA SER A 425 2.61 -7.58 -31.80
C SER A 425 3.50 -6.57 -32.50
N GLY A 426 2.88 -5.76 -33.36
CA GLY A 426 3.54 -4.72 -34.15
C GLY A 426 2.70 -3.44 -34.19
N ARG A 427 3.27 -2.34 -34.68
CA ARG A 427 2.54 -1.09 -34.93
C ARG A 427 3.13 -0.40 -36.15
N SER A 428 2.26 0.09 -37.04
CA SER A 428 2.68 0.95 -38.15
C SER A 428 1.58 1.95 -38.50
N VAL A 429 1.93 2.93 -39.34
CA VAL A 429 1.00 3.89 -39.95
C VAL A 429 0.07 3.13 -40.89
N ILE A 430 -1.20 3.55 -40.94
CA ILE A 430 -2.18 3.00 -41.86
C ILE A 430 -2.32 3.83 -43.13
N VAL A 431 -2.61 3.14 -44.23
CA VAL A 431 -2.95 3.72 -45.53
C VAL A 431 -4.18 3.02 -46.08
N VAL A 432 -4.92 3.69 -46.96
CA VAL A 432 -6.12 3.10 -47.57
C VAL A 432 -5.73 2.02 -48.59
N GLY A 433 -6.40 0.87 -48.54
CA GLY A 433 -6.24 -0.22 -49.51
C GLY A 433 -7.55 -0.51 -50.24
N PRO A 434 -7.94 0.28 -51.24
CA PRO A 434 -9.23 0.13 -51.93
C PRO A 434 -9.37 -1.19 -52.71
N GLN A 435 -8.26 -1.83 -53.09
CA GLN A 435 -8.21 -3.12 -53.78
C GLN A 435 -8.46 -4.32 -52.85
N LEU A 436 -8.43 -4.12 -51.52
CA LEU A 436 -8.60 -5.20 -50.55
C LEU A 436 -10.06 -5.66 -50.52
N LYS A 437 -10.29 -6.94 -50.23
CA LYS A 437 -11.62 -7.42 -49.82
C LYS A 437 -11.88 -7.04 -48.36
N LEU A 438 -13.15 -7.02 -47.95
CA LEU A 438 -13.53 -6.60 -46.59
C LEU A 438 -12.82 -7.40 -45.48
N HIS A 439 -12.58 -8.70 -45.68
CA HIS A 439 -11.85 -9.57 -44.74
C HIS A 439 -10.33 -9.45 -44.82
N GLN A 440 -9.77 -8.65 -45.72
CA GLN A 440 -8.33 -8.59 -45.97
C GLN A 440 -7.70 -7.32 -45.40
N CYS A 441 -6.43 -7.40 -45.03
CA CYS A 441 -5.58 -6.25 -44.73
C CYS A 441 -4.22 -6.41 -45.38
N GLY A 442 -3.58 -5.32 -45.80
CA GLY A 442 -2.22 -5.38 -46.33
C GLY A 442 -1.20 -5.27 -45.20
N LEU A 443 -0.34 -6.28 -45.06
CA LEU A 443 0.70 -6.37 -44.05
C LEU A 443 2.10 -6.23 -44.67
N PRO A 444 2.89 -5.23 -44.25
CA PRO A 444 4.29 -5.08 -44.67
C PRO A 444 5.11 -6.34 -44.48
N LYS A 445 5.81 -6.77 -45.54
CA LYS A 445 6.68 -7.97 -45.54
C LYS A 445 7.63 -8.05 -44.35
N GLN A 446 8.32 -6.96 -44.01
CA GLN A 446 9.26 -6.93 -42.89
C GLN A 446 8.59 -7.11 -41.53
N MET A 447 7.40 -6.52 -41.34
CA MET A 447 6.65 -6.65 -40.09
C MET A 447 6.09 -8.06 -39.96
N ALA A 448 5.54 -8.61 -41.05
CA ALA A 448 5.06 -9.98 -41.10
C ALA A 448 6.18 -10.99 -40.78
N LEU A 449 7.38 -10.79 -41.33
CA LEU A 449 8.53 -11.65 -41.08
C LEU A 449 8.90 -11.74 -39.59
N GLU A 450 8.87 -10.63 -38.85
CA GLU A 450 9.17 -10.64 -37.41
C GLU A 450 8.02 -11.23 -36.58
N LEU A 451 6.76 -10.93 -36.94
CA LEU A 451 5.58 -11.50 -36.26
C LEU A 451 5.51 -13.03 -36.41
N PHE A 452 5.74 -13.54 -37.60
CA PHE A 452 5.66 -14.97 -37.93
C PHE A 452 6.99 -15.71 -37.81
N LYS A 453 8.02 -15.06 -37.25
CA LYS A 453 9.40 -15.56 -37.21
C LYS A 453 9.54 -17.02 -36.74
N PRO A 454 8.91 -17.49 -35.64
CA PRO A 454 9.03 -18.88 -35.23
C PRO A 454 8.41 -19.87 -36.23
N PHE A 455 7.30 -19.49 -36.88
CA PHE A 455 6.61 -20.32 -37.88
C PHE A 455 7.45 -20.45 -39.16
N VAL A 456 8.00 -19.34 -39.63
CA VAL A 456 8.94 -19.31 -40.77
C VAL A 456 10.19 -20.14 -40.47
N MET A 457 10.75 -20.00 -39.26
CA MET A 457 11.92 -20.78 -38.85
C MET A 457 11.63 -22.29 -38.83
N LYS A 458 10.45 -22.71 -38.38
CA LYS A 458 10.01 -24.11 -38.42
C LYS A 458 9.91 -24.59 -39.87
N ARG A 459 9.20 -23.86 -40.72
CA ARG A 459 8.93 -24.26 -42.10
C ARG A 459 10.21 -24.32 -42.95
N LEU A 460 11.17 -23.41 -42.73
CA LEU A 460 12.50 -23.46 -43.36
C LEU A 460 13.29 -24.73 -43.04
N VAL A 461 13.13 -25.28 -41.83
CA VAL A 461 13.76 -26.55 -41.44
C VAL A 461 13.01 -27.72 -42.07
N ASP A 462 11.67 -27.69 -42.05
CA ASP A 462 10.83 -28.75 -42.64
C ASP A 462 11.08 -28.91 -44.15
N LEU A 463 11.32 -27.80 -44.87
CA LEU A 463 11.64 -27.78 -46.30
C LEU A 463 13.14 -28.02 -46.60
N ASN A 464 13.96 -28.35 -45.60
CA ASN A 464 15.40 -28.56 -45.71
C ASN A 464 16.21 -27.36 -46.26
N HIS A 465 15.65 -26.14 -46.22
CA HIS A 465 16.40 -24.91 -46.54
C HIS A 465 17.39 -24.53 -45.43
N ALA A 466 17.13 -24.96 -44.19
CA ALA A 466 18.01 -24.77 -43.04
C ALA A 466 18.29 -26.09 -42.31
N GLN A 467 19.57 -26.36 -42.01
CA GLN A 467 19.99 -27.59 -41.31
C GLN A 467 19.49 -27.69 -39.86
N ASN A 468 19.29 -26.56 -39.18
CA ASN A 468 18.81 -26.52 -37.80
C ASN A 468 18.14 -25.17 -37.49
N ILE A 469 17.42 -25.11 -36.38
CA ILE A 469 16.66 -23.91 -35.95
C ILE A 469 17.54 -22.67 -35.75
N LYS A 470 18.81 -22.85 -35.33
CA LYS A 470 19.76 -21.73 -35.16
C LYS A 470 20.19 -21.15 -36.51
N SER A 471 20.40 -22.00 -37.50
CA SER A 471 20.68 -21.59 -38.88
C SER A 471 19.47 -20.89 -39.49
N ALA A 472 18.27 -21.46 -39.31
CA ALA A 472 17.01 -20.85 -39.75
C ALA A 472 16.81 -19.46 -39.16
N LYS A 473 17.03 -19.29 -37.84
CA LYS A 473 17.01 -17.97 -37.18
C LYS A 473 17.95 -16.98 -37.85
N ARG A 474 19.19 -17.41 -38.13
CA ARG A 474 20.21 -16.58 -38.78
C ARG A 474 19.87 -16.23 -40.23
N MET A 475 19.15 -17.11 -40.94
CA MET A 475 18.66 -16.86 -42.31
C MET A 475 17.52 -15.84 -42.31
N VAL A 476 16.60 -15.93 -41.34
CA VAL A 476 15.51 -14.96 -41.15
C VAL A 476 16.05 -13.59 -40.75
N GLU A 477 16.99 -13.51 -39.81
CA GLU A 477 17.62 -12.24 -39.40
C GLU A 477 18.39 -11.55 -40.52
N ARG A 478 18.86 -12.31 -41.52
CA ARG A 478 19.54 -11.79 -42.72
C ARG A 478 18.60 -11.57 -43.90
N SER A 479 17.30 -11.83 -43.74
CA SER A 479 16.27 -11.66 -44.79
C SER A 479 16.66 -12.31 -46.11
N ARG A 480 17.14 -13.56 -46.09
CA ARG A 480 17.51 -14.29 -47.32
C ARG A 480 16.29 -14.44 -48.26
N PRO A 481 16.48 -14.47 -49.59
CA PRO A 481 15.37 -14.49 -50.55
C PRO A 481 14.35 -15.62 -50.32
N VAL A 482 14.83 -16.85 -50.06
CA VAL A 482 14.02 -18.06 -49.81
C VAL A 482 13.02 -17.88 -48.65
N VAL A 483 13.28 -16.94 -47.74
CA VAL A 483 12.42 -16.69 -46.58
C VAL A 483 11.09 -16.07 -46.99
N TRP A 484 11.04 -15.33 -48.11
CA TRP A 484 9.81 -14.67 -48.57
C TRP A 484 8.79 -15.67 -49.11
N ASP A 485 9.23 -16.67 -49.86
CA ASP A 485 8.37 -17.74 -50.39
C ASP A 485 7.74 -18.54 -49.24
N VAL A 486 8.55 -18.85 -48.23
CA VAL A 486 8.08 -19.56 -47.03
C VAL A 486 7.15 -18.70 -46.18
N LEU A 487 7.38 -17.38 -46.13
CA LEU A 487 6.52 -16.46 -45.39
C LEU A 487 5.12 -16.40 -45.99
N GLU A 488 5.00 -16.41 -47.32
CA GLU A 488 3.71 -16.41 -48.01
C GLU A 488 2.89 -17.66 -47.71
N GLU A 489 3.54 -18.84 -47.71
CA GLU A 489 2.91 -20.10 -47.32
C GLU A 489 2.38 -20.07 -45.88
N VAL A 490 3.19 -19.56 -44.94
CA VAL A 490 2.86 -19.54 -43.50
C VAL A 490 1.72 -18.58 -43.16
N ILE A 491 1.57 -17.50 -43.93
CA ILE A 491 0.59 -16.44 -43.67
C ILE A 491 -0.80 -16.82 -44.18
N THR A 492 -0.87 -17.70 -45.17
CA THR A 492 -2.13 -18.13 -45.81
C THR A 492 -3.10 -18.70 -44.77
N GLU A 493 -4.34 -18.20 -44.75
CA GLU A 493 -5.39 -18.54 -43.78
C GLU A 493 -5.11 -18.26 -42.29
N HIS A 494 -4.02 -17.55 -41.96
CA HIS A 494 -3.71 -17.18 -40.57
C HIS A 494 -4.19 -15.75 -40.29
N PRO A 495 -5.31 -15.54 -39.57
CA PRO A 495 -5.84 -14.20 -39.32
C PRO A 495 -4.92 -13.38 -38.40
N VAL A 496 -4.91 -12.07 -38.59
CA VAL A 496 -4.28 -11.10 -37.69
C VAL A 496 -5.33 -10.15 -37.12
N LEU A 497 -5.11 -9.65 -35.91
CA LEU A 497 -6.00 -8.68 -35.28
C LEU A 497 -5.43 -7.27 -35.47
N LEU A 498 -6.22 -6.36 -36.02
CA LEU A 498 -5.90 -4.94 -36.10
C LEU A 498 -6.63 -4.17 -35.01
N ASN A 499 -5.94 -3.25 -34.34
CA ASN A 499 -6.47 -2.42 -33.26
C ASN A 499 -6.05 -0.96 -33.42
N ARG A 500 -7.01 -0.04 -33.31
CA ARG A 500 -6.75 1.41 -33.21
C ARG A 500 -7.14 1.92 -31.83
N ALA A 501 -6.22 2.64 -31.18
CA ALA A 501 -6.48 3.29 -29.90
C ALA A 501 -7.00 4.72 -30.12
N PRO A 502 -7.97 5.20 -29.31
CA PRO A 502 -8.64 4.53 -28.20
C PRO A 502 -9.71 3.51 -28.65
N THR A 503 -9.71 2.31 -28.05
CA THR A 503 -10.71 1.28 -28.32
C THR A 503 -12.00 1.59 -27.55
N LEU A 504 -12.95 2.27 -28.19
CA LEU A 504 -14.21 2.73 -27.57
C LEU A 504 -15.27 1.62 -27.44
N HIS A 505 -15.26 0.67 -28.38
CA HIS A 505 -16.19 -0.46 -28.44
C HIS A 505 -15.50 -1.66 -29.10
N ARG A 506 -16.14 -2.84 -29.06
CA ARG A 506 -15.53 -4.09 -29.55
C ARG A 506 -15.01 -4.01 -31.00
N LEU A 507 -15.68 -3.27 -31.88
CA LEU A 507 -15.28 -3.11 -33.29
C LEU A 507 -13.98 -2.30 -33.49
N GLY A 508 -13.41 -1.73 -32.42
CA GLY A 508 -12.08 -1.12 -32.45
C GLY A 508 -10.96 -2.17 -32.50
N ILE A 509 -11.29 -3.46 -32.42
CA ILE A 509 -10.43 -4.59 -32.75
C ILE A 509 -11.19 -5.49 -33.72
N GLN A 510 -10.60 -5.79 -34.88
CA GLN A 510 -11.17 -6.76 -35.83
C GLN A 510 -10.09 -7.64 -36.41
N ALA A 511 -10.49 -8.84 -36.83
CA ALA A 511 -9.62 -9.80 -37.50
C ALA A 511 -9.67 -9.62 -39.01
N PHE A 512 -8.51 -9.81 -39.64
CA PHE A 512 -8.33 -9.75 -41.09
C PHE A 512 -7.37 -10.85 -41.54
N GLU A 513 -7.52 -11.27 -42.78
CA GLU A 513 -6.55 -12.08 -43.48
C GLU A 513 -5.42 -11.18 -44.02
N PRO A 514 -4.18 -11.38 -43.58
CA PRO A 514 -3.04 -10.60 -44.04
C PRO A 514 -2.67 -10.92 -45.50
N GLN A 515 -2.53 -9.88 -46.30
CA GLN A 515 -1.96 -9.93 -47.65
C GLN A 515 -0.59 -9.26 -47.62
N LEU A 516 0.45 -9.94 -48.10
CA LEU A 516 1.81 -9.40 -48.09
C LEU A 516 1.92 -8.22 -49.07
N ILE A 517 2.35 -7.08 -48.57
CA ILE A 517 2.56 -5.87 -49.37
C ILE A 517 4.00 -5.35 -49.26
N GLU A 518 4.44 -4.67 -50.30
CA GLU A 518 5.66 -3.88 -50.29
C GLU A 518 5.46 -2.57 -49.51
N GLY A 519 6.56 -2.05 -48.95
CA GLY A 519 6.54 -0.84 -48.13
C GLY A 519 6.44 -1.12 -46.62
N LYS A 520 6.09 -0.08 -45.86
CA LYS A 520 6.10 -0.09 -44.39
C LYS A 520 4.74 0.21 -43.73
N ALA A 521 3.79 0.73 -44.49
CA ALA A 521 2.47 1.09 -43.98
C ALA A 521 1.48 -0.08 -44.08
N ILE A 522 0.58 -0.20 -43.13
CA ILE A 522 -0.49 -1.21 -43.13
C ILE A 522 -1.61 -0.71 -44.05
N GLN A 523 -2.09 -1.53 -44.97
CA GLN A 523 -3.28 -1.19 -45.75
C GLN A 523 -4.53 -1.69 -45.05
N ILE A 524 -5.52 -0.82 -44.90
CA ILE A 524 -6.83 -1.17 -44.34
C ILE A 524 -7.94 -0.93 -45.35
N HIS A 525 -9.01 -1.73 -45.23
CA HIS A 525 -10.18 -1.59 -46.07
C HIS A 525 -10.95 -0.30 -45.73
N PRO A 526 -11.37 0.53 -46.70
CA PRO A 526 -12.01 1.82 -46.41
C PRO A 526 -13.32 1.69 -45.61
N LEU A 527 -14.12 0.63 -45.83
CA LEU A 527 -15.38 0.42 -45.09
C LEU A 527 -15.20 0.19 -43.58
N VAL A 528 -14.03 -0.25 -43.11
CA VAL A 528 -13.82 -0.47 -41.66
C VAL A 528 -13.35 0.79 -40.95
N CYS A 529 -12.98 1.85 -41.67
CA CYS A 529 -12.49 3.10 -41.09
C CYS A 529 -13.52 3.74 -40.15
N SER A 530 -14.82 3.66 -40.48
CA SER A 530 -15.90 4.15 -39.62
C SER A 530 -15.97 3.41 -38.28
N ALA A 531 -15.67 2.11 -38.26
CA ALA A 531 -15.64 1.30 -37.05
C ALA A 531 -14.43 1.65 -36.16
N PHE A 532 -13.25 1.82 -36.77
CA PHE A 532 -12.05 2.20 -36.04
C PHE A 532 -11.97 3.70 -35.71
N ASN A 533 -12.90 4.49 -36.25
CA ASN A 533 -12.82 5.95 -36.32
C ASN A 533 -11.46 6.41 -36.88
N ALA A 534 -10.96 5.68 -37.88
CA ALA A 534 -9.63 5.85 -38.45
C ALA A 534 -9.66 6.82 -39.63
N ASP A 535 -8.67 7.69 -39.67
CA ASP A 535 -8.34 8.52 -40.82
C ASP A 535 -6.92 8.18 -41.31
N PHE A 536 -6.41 8.93 -42.28
CA PHE A 536 -5.14 8.66 -42.95
C PHE A 536 -4.17 9.84 -42.85
N ASP A 537 -4.26 10.63 -41.77
CA ASP A 537 -3.42 11.82 -41.54
C ASP A 537 -2.11 11.54 -40.78
N GLY A 538 -1.81 10.26 -40.51
CA GLY A 538 -0.70 9.80 -39.67
C GLY A 538 -1.09 8.79 -38.61
N ASP A 539 -2.38 8.46 -38.54
CA ASP A 539 -2.96 7.39 -37.73
C ASP A 539 -2.16 6.08 -37.77
N GLN A 540 -2.08 5.41 -36.61
CA GLN A 540 -1.35 4.16 -36.45
C GLN A 540 -2.26 3.07 -35.90
N MET A 541 -2.07 1.85 -36.40
CA MET A 541 -2.75 0.66 -35.88
C MET A 541 -1.74 -0.36 -35.34
N ALA A 542 -2.14 -1.03 -34.27
CA ALA A 542 -1.42 -2.18 -33.73
C ALA A 542 -1.92 -3.47 -34.41
N VAL A 543 -0.99 -4.41 -34.58
CA VAL A 543 -1.24 -5.75 -35.10
C VAL A 543 -0.94 -6.75 -33.99
N HIS A 544 -1.82 -7.74 -33.81
CA HIS A 544 -1.61 -8.86 -32.89
C HIS A 544 -1.81 -10.19 -33.62
N LEU A 545 -0.90 -11.14 -33.40
CA LEU A 545 -0.97 -12.47 -34.02
C LEU A 545 -1.55 -13.51 -33.05
N PRO A 546 -2.75 -14.06 -33.28
CA PRO A 546 -3.28 -15.19 -32.50
C PRO A 546 -2.44 -16.45 -32.74
N LEU A 547 -2.06 -17.15 -31.67
CA LEU A 547 -1.16 -18.31 -31.75
C LEU A 547 -1.91 -19.64 -31.66
N SER A 548 -2.74 -19.83 -30.63
CA SER A 548 -3.45 -21.10 -30.41
C SER A 548 -4.56 -21.31 -31.45
N ALA A 549 -4.95 -22.57 -31.67
CA ALA A 549 -6.01 -22.90 -32.61
C ALA A 549 -7.35 -22.26 -32.20
N GLU A 550 -7.63 -22.20 -30.90
CA GLU A 550 -8.81 -21.55 -30.33
C GLU A 550 -8.79 -20.04 -30.62
N ALA A 551 -7.66 -19.37 -30.38
CA ALA A 551 -7.54 -17.93 -30.65
C ALA A 551 -7.67 -17.61 -32.15
N GLN A 552 -7.14 -18.48 -33.02
CA GLN A 552 -7.33 -18.34 -34.47
C GLN A 552 -8.78 -18.56 -34.88
N ALA A 553 -9.47 -19.55 -34.30
CA ALA A 553 -10.88 -19.82 -34.55
C ALA A 553 -11.76 -18.65 -34.06
N GLU A 554 -11.50 -18.11 -32.86
CA GLU A 554 -12.17 -16.91 -32.35
C GLU A 554 -11.96 -15.71 -33.29
N ALA A 555 -10.74 -15.53 -33.81
CA ALA A 555 -10.45 -14.49 -34.77
C ALA A 555 -11.26 -14.66 -36.08
N ARG A 556 -11.27 -15.87 -36.67
CA ARG A 556 -12.00 -16.15 -37.93
C ARG A 556 -13.52 -16.11 -37.78
N ILE A 557 -14.06 -16.57 -36.65
CA ILE A 557 -15.50 -16.73 -36.47
C ILE A 557 -16.11 -15.47 -35.84
N LEU A 558 -15.56 -15.00 -34.71
CA LEU A 558 -16.17 -13.94 -33.91
C LEU A 558 -15.70 -12.55 -34.33
N MET A 559 -14.41 -12.39 -34.63
CA MET A 559 -13.79 -11.06 -34.80
C MET A 559 -13.59 -10.64 -36.27
N LEU A 560 -13.83 -11.53 -37.24
CA LEU A 560 -13.63 -11.25 -38.66
C LEU A 560 -14.49 -10.06 -39.10
N SER A 561 -13.89 -9.13 -39.86
CA SER A 561 -14.54 -7.89 -40.28
C SER A 561 -15.83 -8.12 -41.07
N THR A 562 -15.89 -9.15 -41.92
CA THR A 562 -17.09 -9.52 -42.69
C THR A 562 -18.26 -9.97 -41.82
N ASN A 563 -17.98 -10.48 -40.62
CA ASN A 563 -19.02 -10.95 -39.69
C ASN A 563 -19.53 -9.82 -38.80
N ASN A 564 -18.87 -8.65 -38.81
CA ASN A 564 -19.09 -7.54 -37.90
C ASN A 564 -19.51 -6.26 -38.63
N ILE A 565 -20.54 -6.36 -39.47
CA ILE A 565 -21.08 -5.26 -40.29
C ILE A 565 -21.94 -4.29 -39.46
N LEU A 566 -22.61 -4.79 -38.42
CA LEU A 566 -23.59 -4.03 -37.62
C LEU A 566 -22.99 -3.50 -36.31
N LYS A 567 -23.45 -2.33 -35.87
CA LYS A 567 -23.18 -1.81 -34.53
C LYS A 567 -23.87 -2.69 -33.50
N PRO A 568 -23.15 -3.12 -32.45
CA PRO A 568 -23.78 -3.86 -31.35
C PRO A 568 -24.76 -3.02 -30.51
N ALA A 569 -24.67 -1.69 -30.59
CA ALA A 569 -25.46 -0.78 -29.75
C ALA A 569 -26.87 -0.54 -30.27
N ASP A 570 -27.03 -0.28 -31.58
CA ASP A 570 -28.30 0.09 -32.22
C ASP A 570 -28.66 -0.79 -33.42
N GLY A 571 -27.84 -1.78 -33.77
CA GLY A 571 -28.07 -2.69 -34.90
C GLY A 571 -27.89 -2.05 -36.27
N ARG A 572 -27.51 -0.77 -36.35
CA ARG A 572 -27.31 -0.09 -37.64
C ARG A 572 -26.00 -0.55 -38.30
N PRO A 573 -25.94 -0.64 -39.63
CA PRO A 573 -24.69 -0.97 -40.33
C PRO A 573 -23.62 0.09 -40.11
N VAL A 574 -22.39 -0.36 -39.81
CA VAL A 574 -21.18 0.47 -39.65
C VAL A 574 -20.39 0.53 -40.95
N THR A 575 -20.23 -0.62 -41.59
CA THR A 575 -19.45 -0.79 -42.81
C THR A 575 -20.32 -0.44 -44.02
N MET A 576 -20.79 0.81 -44.07
CA MET A 576 -21.52 1.38 -45.20
C MET A 576 -20.58 2.17 -46.10
N PRO A 577 -20.93 2.35 -47.39
CA PRO A 577 -20.28 3.34 -48.24
C PRO A 577 -20.22 4.71 -47.54
N THR A 578 -19.08 5.37 -47.61
CA THR A 578 -18.85 6.71 -47.04
C THR A 578 -18.09 7.58 -48.03
N GLN A 579 -18.22 8.90 -47.89
CA GLN A 579 -17.44 9.90 -48.66
C GLN A 579 -17.48 9.60 -50.17
N ASP A 580 -16.33 9.33 -50.78
CA ASP A 580 -16.13 9.09 -52.21
C ASP A 580 -17.07 8.01 -52.77
N MET A 581 -17.33 6.94 -52.01
CA MET A 581 -18.23 5.87 -52.46
C MET A 581 -19.67 6.37 -52.59
N ILE A 582 -20.14 7.21 -51.67
CA ILE A 582 -21.48 7.80 -51.75
C ILE A 582 -21.55 8.78 -52.93
N ILE A 583 -20.53 9.61 -53.11
CA ILE A 583 -20.48 10.58 -54.22
C ILE A 583 -20.51 9.86 -55.57
N GLY A 584 -19.75 8.78 -55.73
CA GLY A 584 -19.72 7.97 -56.96
C GLY A 584 -21.08 7.33 -57.26
N ILE A 585 -21.71 6.69 -56.27
CA ILE A 585 -23.04 6.08 -56.42
C ILE A 585 -24.08 7.16 -56.73
N TYR A 586 -24.06 8.26 -55.99
CA TYR A 586 -24.99 9.38 -56.17
C TYR A 586 -24.87 9.99 -57.56
N PHE A 587 -23.65 10.24 -58.05
CA PHE A 587 -23.43 10.77 -59.40
C PHE A 587 -23.92 9.83 -60.50
N LEU A 588 -23.82 8.51 -60.28
CA LEU A 588 -24.29 7.48 -61.20
C LEU A 588 -25.82 7.38 -61.22
N THR A 589 -26.48 7.58 -60.08
CA THR A 589 -27.94 7.52 -59.93
C THR A 589 -28.62 8.89 -60.06
N LEU A 590 -27.87 9.94 -60.40
CA LEU A 590 -28.42 11.29 -60.55
C LEU A 590 -29.15 11.38 -61.89
N ASP A 591 -30.45 11.65 -61.85
CA ASP A 591 -31.23 11.96 -63.04
C ASP A 591 -30.72 13.25 -63.69
N ARG A 592 -30.48 13.19 -65.00
CA ARG A 592 -30.03 14.34 -65.78
C ARG A 592 -30.92 14.50 -67.01
N ASP A 593 -31.51 15.68 -67.12
CA ASP A 593 -32.35 16.07 -68.24
C ASP A 593 -31.50 16.13 -69.53
N GLY A 594 -32.03 15.65 -70.66
CA GLY A 594 -31.39 15.76 -71.98
C GLY A 594 -30.37 14.68 -72.33
N HIS A 595 -30.31 13.56 -71.60
CA HIS A 595 -29.40 12.44 -71.89
C HIS A 595 -30.11 11.21 -72.49
N ALA A 596 -29.38 10.43 -73.29
CA ALA A 596 -29.91 9.24 -73.96
C ALA A 596 -30.39 8.19 -72.95
N GLY A 597 -31.72 7.98 -72.87
CA GLY A 597 -32.35 7.08 -71.89
C GLY A 597 -33.38 7.75 -70.98
N GLU A 598 -33.55 9.08 -71.07
CA GLU A 598 -34.56 9.84 -70.33
C GLU A 598 -35.98 9.23 -70.48
N GLY A 599 -36.64 8.98 -69.34
CA GLY A 599 -37.98 8.38 -69.28
C GLY A 599 -38.05 6.85 -69.40
N ARG A 600 -36.91 6.14 -69.49
CA ARG A 600 -36.88 4.67 -69.40
C ARG A 600 -36.62 4.25 -67.95
N SER A 601 -37.70 3.98 -67.22
CA SER A 601 -37.68 3.30 -65.92
C SER A 601 -37.62 1.80 -66.08
#